data_AF-A0A0B4BYQ3-F1
#
_entry.id   AF-A0A0B4BYQ3-F1
#
_cell.length_a   1.000
_cell.length_b   1.000
_cell.length_c   1.000
_cell.angle_alpha   90.00
_cell.angle_beta   90.00
_cell.angle_gamma   90.00
#
_symmetry.space_group_name_H-M   'P 1'
#
loop_
_entity.id
_entity.type
_entity.pdbx_description
1 polymer ?
#
loop_
_entity_poly.entity_id
_entity_poly.type
_entity_poly.pdbx_seq_one_letter_code
_entity_poly.pdbx_strand_id
1 'polypeptide(L)'
;MRAPAALLLFALAACTQFPELDDAVSPDVAGSDFPALLPLEPLLAGTAPIVGDPIQTSESLEARIEALRARARALQQRPIVDPATRARMQERWG
;
A
#
# COMPACT_ATOMS: atom_id res chain seq x y z
N MET A 1 -29.82 -14.51 -21.41
CA MET A 1 -29.85 -13.11 -20.92
C MET A 1 -29.86 -12.97 -19.38
N ARG A 2 -30.07 -14.03 -18.59
CA ARG A 2 -30.13 -13.94 -17.11
C ARG A 2 -28.77 -14.04 -16.40
N ALA A 3 -27.80 -14.73 -17.01
CA ALA A 3 -26.47 -14.94 -16.44
C ALA A 3 -25.63 -13.66 -16.20
N PRO A 4 -25.55 -12.67 -17.13
CA PRO A 4 -24.73 -11.48 -16.89
C PRO A 4 -25.35 -10.57 -15.82
N ALA A 5 -26.68 -10.51 -15.72
CA ALA A 5 -27.38 -9.75 -14.69
C ALA A 5 -27.15 -10.34 -13.29
N ALA A 6 -27.17 -11.68 -13.16
CA ALA A 6 -26.87 -12.35 -11.90
C ALA A 6 -25.41 -12.15 -11.47
N LEU A 7 -24.45 -12.17 -12.42
CA LEU A 7 -23.03 -11.96 -12.14
C LEU A 7 -22.74 -10.53 -11.65
N LEU A 8 -23.39 -9.52 -12.24
CA LEU A 8 -23.27 -8.12 -11.83
C LEU A 8 -23.81 -7.90 -10.40
N LEU A 9 -24.94 -8.52 -10.05
CA LEU A 9 -25.55 -8.41 -8.73
C LEU A 9 -24.69 -9.02 -7.63
N PHE A 10 -24.03 -10.16 -7.90
CA PHE A 10 -23.08 -10.77 -6.96
C PHE A 10 -21.80 -9.95 -6.80
N ALA A 11 -21.30 -9.33 -7.87
CA ALA A 11 -20.11 -8.47 -7.81
C ALA A 11 -20.34 -7.21 -6.95
N LEU A 12 -21.56 -6.66 -6.95
CA LEU A 12 -21.93 -5.54 -6.08
C LEU A 12 -22.08 -5.95 -4.60
N ALA A 13 -22.60 -7.15 -4.31
CA ALA A 13 -22.78 -7.65 -2.94
C ALA A 13 -21.49 -8.13 -2.27
N ALA A 14 -20.51 -8.60 -3.06
CA ALA A 14 -19.16 -8.91 -2.58
C ALA A 14 -18.37 -7.67 -2.11
N CYS A 15 -18.90 -6.48 -2.42
CA CYS A 15 -18.56 -5.15 -1.90
C CYS A 15 -18.20 -5.11 -0.41
N THR A 16 -19.12 -5.53 0.45
CA THR A 16 -19.01 -5.35 1.90
C THR A 16 -20.06 -6.19 2.65
N GLN A 17 -19.62 -7.17 3.43
CA GLN A 17 -20.36 -7.56 4.64
C GLN A 17 -19.45 -7.21 5.81
N PHE A 18 -19.69 -6.02 6.39
CA PHE A 18 -19.06 -5.65 7.66
C PHE A 18 -19.59 -6.64 8.70
N PRO A 19 -18.72 -7.39 9.40
CA PRO A 19 -19.19 -8.32 10.42
C PRO A 19 -19.89 -7.54 11.54
N GLU A 20 -20.89 -8.15 12.17
CA GLU A 20 -21.53 -7.60 13.37
C GLU A 20 -20.46 -7.60 14.50
N LEU A 21 -19.72 -6.51 14.66
CA LEU A 21 -18.74 -6.34 15.73
C LEU A 21 -19.39 -5.96 17.06
N ASP A 22 -20.69 -5.68 17.07
CA ASP A 22 -21.42 -5.26 18.27
C ASP A 22 -21.44 -6.36 19.34
N ASP A 23 -21.33 -7.65 18.94
CA ASP A 23 -21.20 -8.79 19.85
C ASP A 23 -19.77 -9.02 20.35
N ALA A 24 -18.77 -8.25 19.88
CA ALA A 24 -17.38 -8.40 20.30
C ALA A 24 -17.10 -7.85 21.71
N VAL A 25 -18.03 -7.06 22.27
CA VAL A 25 -17.89 -6.44 23.58
C VAL A 25 -18.75 -7.20 24.59
N SER A 26 -18.10 -7.99 25.45
CA SER A 26 -18.74 -8.64 26.60
C SER A 26 -19.47 -7.61 27.47
N PRO A 27 -20.63 -7.94 28.08
CA PRO A 27 -21.36 -7.01 28.96
C PRO A 27 -20.51 -6.47 30.12
N ASP A 28 -19.53 -7.24 30.58
CA ASP A 28 -18.56 -6.83 31.62
C ASP A 28 -17.62 -5.70 31.14
N VAL A 29 -17.28 -5.69 29.84
CA VAL A 29 -16.41 -4.68 29.23
C VAL A 29 -17.21 -3.43 28.85
N ALA A 30 -18.46 -3.59 28.41
CA ALA A 30 -19.30 -2.48 27.95
C ALA A 30 -19.57 -1.42 29.03
N GLY A 31 -19.64 -1.83 30.30
CA GLY A 31 -19.81 -0.94 31.45
C GLY A 31 -18.52 -0.63 32.22
N SER A 32 -17.38 -1.14 31.77
CA SER A 32 -16.10 -0.95 32.44
C SER A 32 -15.55 0.46 32.21
N ASP A 33 -14.82 0.97 33.20
CA ASP A 33 -14.08 2.22 33.02
C ASP A 33 -13.02 2.06 31.92
N PHE A 34 -12.87 3.09 31.09
CA PHE A 34 -11.77 3.14 30.13
C PHE A 34 -10.42 3.09 30.86
N PRO A 35 -9.40 2.46 30.25
CA PRO A 35 -8.07 2.41 30.85
C PRO A 35 -7.51 3.81 31.03
N ALA A 36 -6.77 4.00 32.13
CA ALA A 36 -6.07 5.25 32.38
C ALA A 36 -5.02 5.50 31.30
N LEU A 37 -5.11 6.65 30.62
CA LEU A 37 -4.12 7.06 29.63
C LEU A 37 -2.84 7.50 30.34
N LEU A 38 -1.71 6.93 29.95
CA LEU A 38 -0.41 7.41 30.42
C LEU A 38 -0.01 8.67 29.64
N PRO A 39 0.57 9.70 30.31
CA PRO A 39 1.14 10.86 29.63
C PRO A 39 2.24 10.44 28.66
N LEU A 40 2.31 11.09 27.49
CA LEU A 40 3.25 10.73 26.42
C LEU A 40 4.69 11.17 26.72
N GLU A 41 4.89 12.38 27.24
CA GLU A 41 6.20 12.94 27.57
C GLU A 41 7.13 11.99 28.36
N PRO A 42 6.70 11.36 29.48
CA PRO A 42 7.57 10.44 30.22
C PRO A 42 7.88 9.15 29.44
N LEU A 43 6.98 8.69 28.57
CA LEU A 43 7.21 7.51 27.72
C LEU A 43 8.27 7.79 26.65
N LEU A 44 8.22 8.98 26.06
CA LEU A 44 9.19 9.44 25.07
C LEU A 44 10.56 9.68 25.69
N ALA A 45 10.61 10.24 26.90
CA ALA A 45 11.87 10.52 27.61
C ALA A 45 12.64 9.25 28.02
N GLY A 46 11.94 8.14 28.28
CA GLY A 46 12.55 6.86 28.64
C GLY A 46 13.00 6.01 27.44
N THR A 47 12.71 6.44 26.23
CA THR A 47 12.98 5.65 25.02
C THR A 47 14.23 6.19 24.32
N ALA A 48 15.27 5.37 24.20
CA ALA A 48 16.36 5.68 23.27
C ALA A 48 15.76 5.72 21.85
N PRO A 49 16.04 6.76 21.05
CA PRO A 49 15.49 6.83 19.71
C PRO A 49 15.95 5.58 18.94
N ILE A 50 15.01 4.87 18.33
CA ILE A 50 15.30 3.74 17.43
C ILE A 50 15.86 4.34 16.14
N VAL A 51 17.09 4.82 16.21
CA VAL A 51 17.87 5.21 15.04
C VAL A 51 18.63 3.96 14.66
N GLY A 52 18.22 3.32 13.57
CA GLY A 52 19.05 2.29 12.95
C GLY A 52 20.46 2.83 12.72
N ASP A 53 21.47 1.96 12.75
CA ASP A 53 22.87 2.39 12.57
C ASP A 53 22.96 3.32 11.34
N PRO A 54 23.35 4.59 11.52
CA PRO A 54 23.33 5.59 10.46
C PRO A 54 24.25 5.20 9.30
N ILE A 55 25.35 4.49 9.58
CA ILE A 55 26.28 3.99 8.55
C ILE A 55 25.59 2.92 7.71
N GLN A 56 25.02 1.88 8.34
CA GLN A 56 24.30 0.81 7.64
C GLN A 56 23.11 1.38 6.82
N THR A 57 22.43 2.39 7.36
CA THR A 57 21.32 3.04 6.68
C THR A 57 21.81 3.82 5.45
N SER A 58 22.92 4.55 5.55
CA SER A 58 23.50 5.27 4.41
C SER A 58 23.96 4.33 3.29
N GLU A 59 24.67 3.26 3.60
CA GLU A 59 25.16 2.29 2.60
C GLU A 59 24.01 1.61 1.85
N SER A 60 22.95 1.22 2.57
CA SER A 60 21.73 0.67 1.98
C SER A 60 21.05 1.65 1.01
N LEU A 61 20.99 2.93 1.37
CA LEU A 61 20.42 3.96 0.51
C LEU A 61 21.27 4.22 -0.74
N GLU A 62 22.59 4.29 -0.61
CA GLU A 62 23.52 4.46 -1.73
C GLU A 62 23.42 3.31 -2.73
N ALA A 63 23.41 2.07 -2.24
CA ALA A 63 23.23 0.88 -3.09
C ALA A 63 21.91 0.92 -3.87
N ARG A 64 20.82 1.34 -3.22
CA ARG A 64 19.51 1.50 -3.86
C ARG A 64 19.52 2.60 -4.91
N ILE A 65 20.16 3.73 -4.63
CA ILE A 65 20.29 4.84 -5.58
C ILE A 65 21.02 4.37 -6.84
N GLU A 66 22.12 3.64 -6.71
CA GLU A 66 22.87 3.17 -7.88
C GLU A 66 22.07 2.14 -8.69
N ALA A 67 21.38 1.21 -8.03
CA ALA A 67 20.50 0.26 -8.70
C ALA A 67 19.37 0.97 -9.50
N LEU A 68 18.78 2.03 -8.93
CA LEU A 68 17.76 2.83 -9.61
C LEU A 68 18.33 3.60 -10.80
N ARG A 69 19.52 4.19 -10.67
CA ARG A 69 20.21 4.86 -11.79
C ARG A 69 20.53 3.89 -12.91
N ALA A 70 21.01 2.69 -12.59
CA ALA A 70 21.26 1.64 -13.58
C ALA A 70 19.99 1.24 -14.34
N ARG A 71 18.87 1.04 -13.62
CA ARG A 71 17.57 0.74 -14.23
C ARG A 71 17.07 1.88 -15.12
N ALA A 72 17.20 3.13 -14.66
CA ALA A 72 16.81 4.30 -15.45
C ALA A 72 17.60 4.40 -16.76
N ARG A 73 18.93 4.21 -16.71
CA ARG A 73 19.79 4.16 -17.90
C ARG A 73 19.33 3.07 -18.88
N ALA A 74 19.03 1.87 -18.38
CA ALA A 74 18.55 0.77 -19.21
C ALA A 74 17.18 1.06 -19.86
N LEU A 75 16.27 1.73 -19.14
CA LEU A 75 14.98 2.15 -19.69
C LEU A 75 15.13 3.24 -20.76
N GLN A 76 16.03 4.20 -20.55
CA GLN A 76 16.29 5.28 -21.51
C GLN A 76 16.91 4.79 -22.82
N GLN A 77 17.66 3.69 -22.79
CA GLN A 77 18.30 3.10 -23.97
C GLN A 77 17.32 2.31 -24.86
N ARG A 78 16.13 1.99 -24.37
CA ARG A 78 15.16 1.15 -25.10
C ARG A 78 13.98 1.99 -25.58
N PRO A 79 13.51 1.80 -26.83
CA PRO A 79 12.26 2.39 -27.27
C PRO A 79 11.11 1.93 -26.36
N ILE A 80 10.37 2.88 -25.78
CA ILE A 80 9.20 2.60 -24.92
C ILE A 80 8.11 1.89 -25.72
N VAL A 81 7.97 2.26 -26.99
CA VAL A 81 7.05 1.66 -27.95
C VAL A 81 7.88 1.10 -29.09
N ASP A 82 7.76 -0.20 -29.35
CA ASP A 82 8.44 -0.84 -30.47
C ASP A 82 7.92 -0.31 -31.82
N PRO A 83 8.74 -0.37 -32.89
CA PRO A 83 8.37 0.20 -34.18
C PRO A 83 7.07 -0.33 -34.77
N ALA A 84 6.77 -1.63 -34.59
CA ALA A 84 5.55 -2.23 -35.11
C ALA A 84 4.31 -1.73 -34.36
N THR A 85 4.40 -1.58 -33.04
CA THR A 85 3.31 -0.98 -32.25
C THR A 85 3.09 0.49 -32.60
N ARG A 86 4.17 1.24 -32.87
CA ARG A 86 4.06 2.65 -33.31
C ARG A 86 3.35 2.77 -34.66
N ALA A 87 3.68 1.91 -35.64
CA ALA A 87 3.03 1.91 -36.95
C ALA A 87 1.52 1.67 -36.83
N ARG A 88 1.09 0.68 -36.03
CA ARG A 88 -0.34 0.41 -35.77
C ARG A 88 -1.07 1.61 -35.15
N MET A 89 -0.40 2.38 -34.28
CA MET A 89 -0.99 3.58 -33.67
C MET A 89 -1.20 4.70 -34.71
N GLN A 90 -0.24 4.88 -35.63
CA GLN A 90 -0.31 5.90 -36.69
C GLN A 90 -1.37 5.54 -37.73
N GLU A 91 -1.48 4.27 -38.13
CA GLU A 91 -2.49 3.78 -39.06
C GLU A 91 -3.92 3.90 -38.52
N ARG A 92 -4.11 3.78 -37.20
CA ARG A 92 -5.45 3.91 -36.60
C ARG A 92 -5.92 5.36 -36.51
N TRP A 93 -5.00 6.33 -36.52
CA TRP A 93 -5.27 7.75 -36.24
C TRP A 93 -5.00 8.69 -37.43
N GLY A 94 -4.54 8.16 -38.57
CA GLY A 94 -4.45 8.85 -39.86
C GLY A 94 -5.63 8.54 -40.75
#